data_AF-A0A0Q8N8A4-F1
#
_entry.id   AF-A0A0Q8N8A4-F1
#
_cell.length_a   1.000
_cell.length_b   1.000
_cell.length_c   1.000
_cell.angle_alpha   90.00
_cell.angle_beta   90.00
_cell.angle_gamma   90.00
#
_symmetry.space_group_name_H-M   'P 1'
#
loop_
_entity.id
_entity.type
_entity.pdbx_description
1 polymer ?
#
loop_
_entity_poly.entity_id
_entity_poly.type
_entity_poly.pdbx_seq_one_letter_code
_entity_poly.pdbx_strand_id
1 'polypeptide(L)'
;MTITTHSGIAGSLATPAEIGIKYVRWGFGLFVFGLVIGFVPLAHYMHGSFEPVGEAFLKNVTLWWGCAFTLAVYIAQLGSLAMIVIGLCYIVLTRDGAATSVQAGERIAPALCAIGILAEFIAGFAGYYAVAAIWPNFYYLPVAEGKVTWLALQAVCIAIYLLGVICAYGGIRRAAEQHR
;
A
#
# COMPACT_ATOMS: atom_id res chain seq x y z
N MET A 1 20.94 38.42 33.40
CA MET A 1 21.16 37.50 32.27
C MET A 1 20.43 36.22 32.60
N THR A 2 19.20 36.09 32.14
CA THR A 2 18.30 35.00 32.53
C THR A 2 18.38 33.93 31.45
N ILE A 3 18.91 32.76 31.80
CA ILE A 3 18.91 31.60 30.92
C ILE A 3 17.48 31.05 30.93
N THR A 4 16.70 31.37 29.91
CA THR A 4 15.45 30.67 29.61
C THR A 4 15.81 29.30 29.07
N THR A 5 15.61 28.29 29.92
CA THR A 5 15.59 26.89 29.55
C THR A 5 14.57 26.68 28.44
N HIS A 6 15.03 26.20 27.28
CA HIS A 6 14.16 25.70 26.22
C HIS A 6 13.30 24.57 26.79
N SER A 7 12.02 24.86 26.98
CA SER A 7 10.96 23.89 27.21
C SER A 7 11.09 22.79 26.17
N GLY A 8 11.36 21.58 26.65
CA GLY A 8 11.54 20.41 25.83
C GLY A 8 10.38 20.21 24.85
N ILE A 9 10.71 19.70 23.67
CA ILE A 9 9.77 19.07 22.76
C ILE A 9 9.26 17.81 23.48
N ALA A 10 8.36 17.98 24.43
CA ALA A 10 7.50 16.91 24.90
C ALA A 10 6.55 16.66 23.73
N GLY A 11 6.97 15.79 22.81
CA GLY A 11 6.13 15.35 21.71
C GLY A 11 4.84 14.80 22.31
N SER A 12 3.77 15.59 22.21
CA SER A 12 2.42 15.17 22.56
C SER A 12 2.20 13.79 21.96
N LEU A 13 1.97 12.78 22.81
CA LEU A 13 1.76 11.42 22.35
C LEU A 13 0.54 11.44 21.42
N ALA A 14 0.74 11.06 20.15
CA ALA A 14 -0.32 11.12 19.14
C ALA A 14 -1.58 10.39 19.66
N THR A 15 -2.70 11.09 19.65
CA THR A 15 -4.00 10.57 20.04
C THR A 15 -4.51 9.57 19.00
N PRO A 16 -5.45 8.67 19.37
CA PRO A 16 -6.02 7.72 18.42
C PRO A 16 -6.72 8.42 17.24
N ALA A 17 -7.39 9.57 17.49
CA ALA A 17 -7.98 10.39 16.44
C ALA A 17 -6.94 10.95 15.46
N GLU A 18 -5.79 11.43 15.93
CA GLU A 18 -4.71 11.91 15.06
C GLU A 18 -4.12 10.78 14.20
N ILE A 19 -4.02 9.57 14.73
CA ILE A 19 -3.65 8.37 13.94
C ILE A 19 -4.71 8.09 12.88
N GLY A 20 -6.00 8.14 13.24
CA GLY A 20 -7.10 7.97 12.31
C GLY A 20 -7.07 8.99 11.15
N ILE A 21 -6.84 10.26 11.46
CA ILE A 21 -6.71 11.34 10.45
C ILE A 21 -5.50 11.09 9.53
N LYS A 22 -4.36 10.62 10.05
CA LYS A 22 -3.20 10.27 9.22
C LYS A 22 -3.52 9.16 8.23
N TYR A 23 -4.21 8.11 8.67
CA TYR A 23 -4.69 7.04 7.82
C TYR A 23 -5.59 7.55 6.69
N VAL A 24 -6.59 8.37 7.03
CA VAL A 24 -7.52 8.94 6.05
C VAL A 24 -6.79 9.82 5.04
N ARG A 25 -5.87 10.68 5.48
CA ARG A 25 -5.10 11.57 4.60
C ARG A 25 -4.23 10.79 3.61
N TRP A 26 -3.46 9.81 4.11
CA TRP A 26 -2.66 8.95 3.24
C TRP A 26 -3.53 8.12 2.31
N GLY A 27 -4.61 7.53 2.82
CA GLY A 27 -5.55 6.73 2.05
C GLY A 27 -6.16 7.53 0.90
N PHE A 28 -6.69 8.73 1.13
CA PHE A 28 -7.21 9.55 0.03
C PHE A 28 -6.14 9.92 -0.99
N GLY A 29 -4.95 10.35 -0.54
CA GLY A 29 -3.86 10.69 -1.46
C GLY A 29 -3.43 9.52 -2.34
N LEU A 30 -3.25 8.34 -1.74
CA LEU A 30 -2.86 7.12 -2.44
C LEU A 30 -3.97 6.54 -3.31
N PHE A 31 -5.24 6.77 -2.94
CA PHE A 31 -6.38 6.38 -3.76
C PHE A 31 -6.44 7.18 -5.06
N VAL A 32 -6.34 8.51 -4.96
CA VAL A 32 -6.26 9.41 -6.12
C VAL A 32 -5.06 9.05 -6.98
N PHE A 33 -3.90 8.83 -6.36
CA PHE A 33 -2.71 8.35 -7.05
C PHE A 33 -2.99 7.04 -7.82
N GLY A 34 -3.61 6.05 -7.17
CA GLY A 34 -4.04 4.78 -7.77
C GLY A 34 -4.97 4.95 -8.97
N LEU A 35 -5.90 5.91 -8.93
CA LEU A 35 -6.76 6.24 -10.08
C LEU A 35 -5.94 6.79 -11.26
N VAL A 36 -4.96 7.66 -11.00
CA VAL A 36 -4.09 8.24 -12.03
C VAL A 36 -3.21 7.17 -12.67
N ILE A 37 -2.55 6.32 -11.88
CA ILE A 37 -1.69 5.26 -12.44
C ILE A 37 -2.49 4.14 -13.10
N GLY A 38 -3.78 4.01 -12.78
CA GLY A 38 -4.71 3.06 -13.43
C GLY A 38 -4.90 3.29 -14.93
N PHE A 39 -4.60 4.50 -15.43
CA PHE A 39 -4.59 4.76 -16.87
C PHE A 39 -3.47 4.01 -17.61
N VAL A 40 -2.41 3.55 -16.92
CA VAL A 40 -1.31 2.82 -17.55
C VAL A 40 -1.75 1.42 -18.00
N PRO A 41 -2.35 0.55 -17.14
CA PRO A 41 -2.96 -0.68 -17.62
C PRO A 41 -4.00 -0.46 -18.71
N LEU A 42 -4.83 0.58 -18.59
CA LEU A 42 -5.83 0.88 -19.62
C LEU A 42 -5.16 1.16 -20.97
N ALA A 43 -4.14 2.03 -21.02
CA ALA A 43 -3.39 2.32 -22.22
C ALA A 43 -2.68 1.07 -22.78
N HIS A 44 -2.13 0.23 -21.90
CA HIS A 44 -1.51 -1.04 -22.27
C HIS A 44 -2.50 -1.98 -22.98
N TYR A 45 -3.71 -2.15 -22.42
CA TYR A 45 -4.74 -2.98 -23.03
C TYR A 45 -5.30 -2.38 -24.31
N MET A 46 -5.51 -1.06 -24.36
CA MET A 46 -5.93 -0.38 -25.58
C MET A 46 -4.93 -0.64 -26.70
N HIS A 47 -3.64 -0.45 -26.45
CA HIS A 47 -2.60 -0.72 -27.44
C HIS A 47 -2.57 -2.20 -27.86
N GLY A 48 -2.54 -3.12 -26.89
CA GLY A 48 -2.50 -4.56 -27.17
C GLY A 48 -3.74 -5.08 -27.91
N SER A 49 -4.90 -4.43 -27.78
CA SER A 49 -6.12 -4.82 -28.48
C SER A 49 -6.06 -4.63 -30.01
N PHE A 50 -5.10 -3.84 -30.49
CA PHE A 50 -4.87 -3.61 -31.92
C PHE A 50 -3.83 -4.55 -32.53
N GLU A 51 -3.15 -5.38 -31.74
CA GLU A 51 -2.04 -6.21 -32.19
C GLU A 51 -2.40 -7.71 -32.26
N PRO A 52 -1.84 -8.47 -33.22
CA PRO A 52 -1.99 -9.93 -33.24
C PRO A 52 -1.36 -10.57 -32.00
N VAL A 53 -2.11 -11.44 -31.33
CA VAL A 53 -1.66 -12.12 -30.11
C VAL A 53 -1.03 -13.48 -30.45
N GLY A 54 0.23 -13.70 -30.06
CA GLY A 54 0.93 -14.97 -30.29
C GLY A 54 0.56 -16.08 -29.29
N GLU A 55 0.74 -17.35 -29.68
CA GLU A 55 0.42 -18.50 -28.82
C GLU A 55 1.16 -18.51 -27.48
N ALA A 56 2.41 -18.04 -27.46
CA ALA A 56 3.21 -17.99 -26.24
C ALA A 56 2.59 -17.04 -25.20
N PHE A 57 2.02 -15.91 -25.66
CA PHE A 57 1.30 -14.98 -24.79
C PHE A 57 0.04 -15.63 -24.24
N LEU A 58 -0.76 -16.30 -25.08
CA LEU A 58 -1.99 -16.98 -24.65
C LEU A 58 -1.75 -18.08 -23.61
N LYS A 59 -0.63 -18.79 -23.70
CA LYS A 59 -0.25 -19.83 -22.72
C LYS A 59 0.28 -19.25 -21.40
N ASN A 60 0.71 -18.00 -21.40
CA ASN A 60 1.47 -17.40 -20.30
C ASN A 60 0.67 -16.31 -19.55
N VAL A 61 -0.35 -15.75 -20.18
CA VAL A 61 -1.27 -14.78 -19.58
C VAL A 61 -2.47 -15.51 -18.98
N THR A 62 -2.44 -15.67 -17.67
CA THR A 62 -3.66 -15.92 -16.89
C THR A 62 -4.35 -14.58 -16.61
N LEU A 63 -5.66 -14.55 -16.29
CA LEU A 63 -6.45 -13.31 -16.16
C LEU A 63 -5.82 -12.25 -15.23
N TRP A 64 -5.07 -12.68 -14.22
CA TRP A 64 -4.39 -11.84 -13.23
C TRP A 64 -3.04 -11.28 -13.71
N TRP A 65 -2.59 -11.68 -14.90
CA TRP A 65 -1.32 -11.37 -15.55
C TRP A 65 -1.53 -10.71 -16.92
N GLY A 66 -2.66 -10.05 -17.14
CA GLY A 66 -2.90 -9.37 -18.41
C GLY A 66 -2.10 -8.07 -18.57
N CYS A 67 -1.57 -7.48 -17.49
CA CYS A 67 -0.71 -6.30 -17.52
C CYS A 67 0.22 -6.28 -16.30
N ALA A 68 1.51 -5.97 -16.52
CA ALA A 68 2.53 -5.99 -15.47
C ALA A 68 2.24 -4.99 -14.35
N PHE A 69 1.45 -3.96 -14.64
CA PHE A 69 1.19 -2.88 -13.69
C PHE A 69 -0.10 -3.10 -12.87
N THR A 70 -0.90 -4.12 -13.19
CA THR A 70 -2.23 -4.33 -12.56
C THR A 70 -2.14 -4.51 -11.06
N LEU A 71 -1.17 -5.30 -10.55
CA LEU A 71 -1.04 -5.56 -9.12
C LEU A 71 -0.74 -4.26 -8.34
N ALA A 72 0.20 -3.45 -8.84
CA ALA A 72 0.54 -2.17 -8.23
C ALA A 72 -0.66 -1.20 -8.19
N VAL A 73 -1.45 -1.12 -9.27
CA VAL A 73 -2.67 -0.29 -9.31
C VAL A 73 -3.70 -0.81 -8.30
N TYR A 74 -3.91 -2.12 -8.26
CA TYR A 74 -4.85 -2.76 -7.35
C TYR A 74 -4.50 -2.51 -5.88
N ILE A 75 -3.23 -2.69 -5.50
CA ILE A 75 -2.76 -2.43 -4.13
C ILE A 75 -2.84 -0.94 -3.80
N ALA A 76 -2.52 -0.04 -4.75
CA ALA A 76 -2.67 1.39 -4.54
C ALA A 76 -4.13 1.78 -4.27
N GLN A 77 -5.10 1.21 -5.00
CA GLN A 77 -6.52 1.55 -4.83
C GLN A 77 -7.16 0.84 -3.61
N LEU A 78 -7.06 -0.49 -3.51
CA LEU A 78 -7.68 -1.21 -2.40
C LEU A 78 -6.95 -1.01 -1.08
N GLY A 79 -5.62 -0.98 -1.10
CA GLY A 79 -4.82 -0.72 0.10
C GLY A 79 -5.12 0.65 0.67
N SER A 80 -5.29 1.66 -0.19
CA SER A 80 -5.64 3.01 0.24
C SER A 80 -7.09 3.14 0.73
N LEU A 81 -8.05 2.47 0.10
CA LEU A 81 -9.41 2.36 0.65
C LEU A 81 -9.43 1.71 2.04
N ALA A 82 -8.68 0.62 2.21
CA ALA A 82 -8.53 -0.02 3.52
C ALA A 82 -7.90 0.92 4.55
N MET A 83 -6.89 1.72 4.16
CA MET A 83 -6.34 2.77 5.04
C MET A 83 -7.42 3.79 5.47
N ILE A 84 -8.30 4.23 4.56
CA ILE A 84 -9.40 5.13 4.91
C ILE A 84 -10.33 4.47 5.92
N VAL A 85 -10.75 3.24 5.68
CA VAL A 85 -11.64 2.48 6.58
C VAL A 85 -11.01 2.33 7.97
N ILE A 86 -9.74 1.92 8.05
CA ILE A 86 -8.99 1.82 9.32
C ILE A 86 -8.98 3.17 10.05
N GLY A 87 -8.71 4.26 9.32
CA GLY A 87 -8.69 5.60 9.90
C GLY A 87 -10.05 6.02 10.45
N LEU A 88 -11.14 5.71 9.75
CA LEU A 88 -12.50 5.96 10.22
C LEU A 88 -12.83 5.13 11.47
N CYS A 89 -12.39 3.87 11.56
CA CYS A 89 -12.55 3.06 12.77
C CYS A 89 -11.90 3.74 13.99
N TYR A 90 -10.66 4.24 13.86
CA TYR A 90 -10.01 4.99 14.94
C TYR A 90 -10.78 6.23 15.34
N ILE A 91 -11.28 7.01 14.38
CA ILE A 91 -12.05 8.23 14.67
C ILE A 91 -13.34 7.90 15.43
N VAL A 92 -14.10 6.91 14.96
CA VAL A 92 -15.36 6.49 15.61
C VAL A 92 -15.09 5.97 17.03
N LEU A 93 -14.13 5.06 17.20
CA LEU A 93 -13.78 4.49 18.50
C LEU A 93 -13.26 5.56 19.48
N THR A 94 -12.55 6.59 18.98
CA THR A 94 -12.12 7.71 19.83
C THR A 94 -13.31 8.56 20.26
N ARG A 95 -14.22 8.87 19.33
CA ARG A 95 -15.41 9.67 19.61
C ARG A 95 -16.30 9.02 20.66
N ASP A 96 -16.43 7.70 20.60
CA ASP A 96 -17.24 6.93 21.53
C ASP A 96 -16.50 6.63 22.85
N GLY A 97 -15.26 7.12 23.01
CA GLY A 97 -14.44 6.94 24.22
C GLY A 97 -13.79 5.56 24.36
N ALA A 98 -14.00 4.65 23.40
CA ALA A 98 -13.46 3.29 23.37
C ALA A 98 -11.93 3.26 23.17
N ALA A 99 -11.40 4.20 22.38
CA ALA A 99 -9.98 4.32 22.10
C ALA A 99 -9.39 5.54 22.84
N THR A 100 -8.69 5.28 23.95
CA THR A 100 -8.11 6.34 24.80
C THR A 100 -6.58 6.47 24.66
N SER A 101 -5.91 5.46 24.12
CA SER A 101 -4.45 5.44 23.99
C SER A 101 -3.97 4.68 22.75
N VAL A 102 -2.72 4.95 22.33
CA VAL A 102 -2.09 4.39 21.13
C VAL A 102 -0.75 3.75 21.49
N GLN A 103 -0.57 2.47 21.12
CA GLN A 103 0.68 1.74 21.27
C GLN A 103 1.70 2.09 20.17
N ALA A 104 2.97 1.78 20.39
CA ALA A 104 4.06 2.12 19.46
C ALA A 104 3.82 1.59 18.03
N GLY A 105 3.33 0.34 17.89
CA GLY A 105 3.03 -0.26 16.59
C GLY A 105 1.96 0.51 15.81
N GLU A 106 0.91 0.97 16.49
CA GLU A 106 -0.17 1.74 15.86
C GLU A 106 0.30 3.12 15.37
N ARG A 107 1.32 3.70 16.03
CA ARG A 107 1.86 5.01 15.63
C ARG A 107 2.61 4.96 14.31
N ILE A 108 3.31 3.86 14.06
CA ILE A 108 4.08 3.65 12.82
C ILE A 108 3.22 3.02 11.71
N ALA A 109 2.10 2.39 12.08
CA ALA A 109 1.24 1.65 11.16
C ALA A 109 0.78 2.44 9.91
N PRO A 110 0.31 3.72 10.00
CA PRO A 110 -0.04 4.49 8.82
C PRO A 110 1.13 4.66 7.84
N ALA A 111 2.34 4.85 8.37
CA ALA A 111 3.55 5.01 7.57
C ALA A 111 3.95 3.68 6.91
N LEU A 112 3.87 2.56 7.63
CA LEU A 112 4.11 1.23 7.06
C LEU A 112 3.15 0.94 5.89
N CYS A 113 1.86 1.23 6.05
CA CYS A 113 0.89 1.07 4.97
C CYS A 113 1.22 1.95 3.77
N ALA A 114 1.49 3.24 3.99
CA ALA A 114 1.82 4.17 2.91
C ALA A 114 3.12 3.77 2.18
N ILE A 115 4.17 3.42 2.92
CA ILE A 115 5.45 2.96 2.38
C ILE A 115 5.26 1.66 1.60
N GLY A 116 4.50 0.68 2.13
CA GLY A 116 4.23 -0.58 1.44
C GLY A 116 3.55 -0.36 0.08
N ILE A 117 2.55 0.52 0.03
CA ILE A 117 1.86 0.87 -1.23
C ILE A 117 2.81 1.58 -2.22
N LEU A 118 3.59 2.56 -1.75
CA LEU A 118 4.52 3.29 -2.61
C LEU A 118 5.66 2.41 -3.10
N ALA A 119 6.17 1.52 -2.25
CA ALA A 119 7.19 0.55 -2.60
C ALA A 119 6.65 -0.45 -3.62
N GLU A 120 5.40 -0.90 -3.46
CA GLU A 120 4.73 -1.77 -4.44
C GLU A 120 4.59 -1.10 -5.80
N PHE A 121 4.24 0.19 -5.84
CA PHE A 121 4.25 0.96 -7.07
C PHE A 121 5.65 0.98 -7.72
N ILE A 122 6.69 1.28 -6.94
CA ILE A 122 8.07 1.31 -7.46
C ILE A 122 8.49 -0.07 -7.97
N ALA A 123 8.19 -1.15 -7.24
CA ALA A 123 8.50 -2.51 -7.61
C ALA A 123 7.74 -2.96 -8.87
N GLY A 124 6.45 -2.68 -8.95
CA GLY A 124 5.60 -3.02 -10.09
C GLY A 124 5.96 -2.25 -11.35
N PHE A 125 6.29 -0.95 -11.24
CA PHE A 125 6.60 -0.09 -12.39
C PHE A 125 8.09 -0.05 -12.71
N ALA A 126 8.90 0.58 -11.85
CA ALA A 126 10.34 0.72 -12.11
C ALA A 126 11.06 -0.63 -11.98
N GLY A 127 10.67 -1.46 -11.01
CA GLY A 127 11.22 -2.80 -10.81
C GLY A 127 10.96 -3.73 -11.99
N TYR A 128 9.83 -3.59 -12.69
CA TYR A 128 9.59 -4.32 -13.95
C TYR A 128 10.72 -4.08 -14.96
N TYR A 129 11.07 -2.81 -15.22
CA TYR A 129 12.13 -2.48 -16.17
C TYR A 129 13.51 -2.93 -15.70
N ALA A 130 13.78 -2.83 -14.39
CA ALA A 130 15.04 -3.30 -13.82
C ALA A 130 15.21 -4.82 -13.99
N VAL A 131 14.16 -5.61 -13.73
CA VAL A 131 14.19 -7.07 -13.92
C VAL A 131 14.25 -7.41 -15.42
N ALA A 132 13.54 -6.66 -16.28
CA ALA A 132 13.56 -6.86 -17.72
C ALA A 132 14.94 -6.58 -18.35
N ALA A 133 15.77 -5.73 -17.74
CA ALA A 133 17.14 -5.50 -18.19
C ALA A 133 18.05 -6.73 -18.00
N ILE A 134 17.73 -7.62 -17.04
CA ILE A 134 18.47 -8.86 -16.77
C ILE A 134 17.83 -10.05 -17.49
N TRP A 135 16.50 -10.13 -17.47
CA TRP A 135 15.71 -11.16 -18.16
C TRP A 135 14.75 -10.50 -19.16
N PRO A 136 15.19 -10.23 -20.39
CA PRO A 136 14.35 -9.57 -21.40
C PRO A 136 13.05 -10.33 -21.65
N ASN A 137 11.94 -9.59 -21.75
CA ASN A 137 10.60 -10.14 -22.00
C ASN A 137 10.13 -11.21 -21.00
N PHE A 138 10.70 -11.28 -19.80
CA PHE A 138 10.32 -12.29 -18.79
C PHE A 138 8.82 -12.30 -18.47
N TYR A 139 8.16 -11.17 -18.64
CA TYR A 139 6.72 -11.05 -18.41
C TYR A 139 5.90 -11.82 -19.45
N TYR A 140 6.25 -11.66 -20.74
CA TYR A 140 5.53 -12.23 -21.87
C TYR A 140 6.00 -13.65 -22.23
N LEU A 141 7.24 -13.99 -21.91
CA LEU A 141 7.84 -15.30 -22.16
C LEU A 141 7.84 -16.17 -20.88
N PRO A 142 7.95 -17.50 -20.99
CA PRO A 142 8.01 -18.40 -19.84
C PRO A 142 9.40 -18.39 -19.17
N VAL A 143 9.86 -17.21 -18.74
CA VAL A 143 11.14 -17.05 -18.02
C VAL A 143 10.85 -17.01 -16.52
N ALA A 144 11.01 -18.15 -15.87
CA ALA A 144 10.59 -18.34 -14.49
C ALA A 144 11.37 -17.44 -13.52
N GLU A 145 12.67 -17.31 -13.71
CA GLU A 145 13.57 -16.56 -12.83
C GLU A 145 13.14 -15.09 -12.74
N GLY A 146 12.98 -14.43 -13.88
CA GLY A 146 12.52 -13.03 -13.93
C GLY A 146 11.16 -12.85 -13.28
N LYS A 147 10.19 -13.75 -13.54
CA LYS A 147 8.86 -13.68 -12.94
C LYS A 147 8.91 -13.82 -11.42
N VAL A 148 9.62 -14.83 -10.93
CA VAL A 148 9.75 -15.11 -9.50
C VAL A 148 10.45 -13.95 -8.79
N THR A 149 11.55 -13.44 -9.35
CA THR A 149 12.28 -12.29 -8.77
C THR A 149 11.38 -11.06 -8.68
N TRP A 150 10.67 -10.72 -9.75
CA TRP A 150 9.79 -9.55 -9.77
C TRP A 150 8.59 -9.68 -8.83
N LEU A 151 8.00 -10.88 -8.73
CA LEU A 151 6.93 -11.15 -7.77
C LEU A 151 7.41 -11.15 -6.33
N ALA A 152 8.59 -11.70 -6.06
CA ALA A 152 9.15 -11.72 -4.72
C ALA A 152 9.37 -10.29 -4.20
N LEU A 153 9.82 -9.38 -5.07
CA LEU A 153 9.97 -7.96 -4.74
C LEU A 153 8.62 -7.35 -4.32
N GLN A 154 7.57 -7.55 -5.13
CA GLN A 154 6.22 -7.05 -4.83
C GLN A 154 5.65 -7.69 -3.55
N ALA A 155 5.87 -8.99 -3.35
CA ALA A 155 5.43 -9.69 -2.14
C ALA A 155 6.04 -9.10 -0.86
N VAL A 156 7.31 -8.67 -0.90
CA VAL A 156 7.95 -7.97 0.23
C VAL A 156 7.29 -6.61 0.48
N CYS A 157 6.98 -5.84 -0.57
CA CYS A 157 6.27 -4.56 -0.44
C CYS A 157 4.87 -4.72 0.18
N ILE A 158 4.12 -5.72 -0.28
CA ILE A 158 2.80 -6.07 0.26
C ILE A 158 2.92 -6.53 1.72
N ALA A 159 3.96 -7.29 2.08
CA ALA A 159 4.18 -7.69 3.47
C ALA A 159 4.40 -6.48 4.39
N ILE A 160 5.12 -5.45 3.96
CA ILE A 160 5.29 -4.19 4.72
C ILE A 160 3.93 -3.51 4.94
N TYR A 161 3.09 -3.43 3.91
CA TYR A 161 1.73 -2.92 4.04
C TYR A 161 0.91 -3.73 5.05
N LEU A 162 0.93 -5.07 4.95
CA LEU A 162 0.20 -5.97 5.85
C LEU A 162 0.65 -5.84 7.31
N LEU A 163 1.94 -5.63 7.57
CA LEU A 163 2.43 -5.37 8.92
C LEU A 163 1.78 -4.11 9.51
N GLY A 164 1.66 -3.03 8.73
CA GLY A 164 0.92 -1.84 9.13
C GLY A 164 -0.54 -2.14 9.46
N VAL A 165 -1.24 -2.88 8.60
CA VAL A 165 -2.63 -3.29 8.82
C VAL A 165 -2.79 -4.11 10.11
N ILE A 166 -1.91 -5.09 10.34
CA ILE A 166 -1.93 -5.94 11.54
C ILE A 166 -1.73 -5.10 12.81
N CYS A 167 -0.78 -4.15 12.80
CA CYS A 167 -0.56 -3.24 13.92
C CYS A 167 -1.81 -2.40 14.23
N ALA A 168 -2.48 -1.85 13.21
CA ALA A 168 -3.69 -1.07 13.39
C ALA A 168 -4.88 -1.92 13.85
N TYR A 169 -5.05 -3.11 13.28
CA TYR A 169 -6.11 -4.04 13.67
C TYR A 169 -5.99 -4.45 15.13
N GLY A 170 -4.77 -4.69 15.63
CA GLY A 170 -4.53 -4.95 17.05
C GLY A 170 -5.02 -3.80 17.94
N GLY A 171 -4.87 -2.55 17.50
CA GLY A 171 -5.41 -1.37 18.18
C GLY A 171 -6.93 -1.32 18.21
N ILE A 172 -7.55 -1.45 17.03
CA ILE A 172 -9.00 -1.44 16.84
C ILE A 172 -9.66 -2.54 17.67
N ARG A 173 -9.13 -3.77 17.62
CA ARG A 173 -9.66 -4.91 18.36
C ARG A 173 -9.68 -4.65 19.87
N ARG A 174 -8.58 -4.15 20.43
CA ARG A 174 -8.50 -3.84 21.87
C ARG A 174 -9.50 -2.78 22.28
N ALA A 175 -9.64 -1.71 21.50
CA ALA A 175 -10.62 -0.66 21.79
C ALA A 175 -12.06 -1.18 21.70
N ALA A 176 -12.36 -2.04 20.72
CA ALA A 176 -13.68 -2.64 20.56
C ALA A 176 -14.05 -3.61 21.71
N GLU A 177 -13.07 -4.36 22.23
CA GLU A 177 -13.27 -5.27 23.36
C GLU A 177 -13.54 -4.52 24.67
N GLN A 178 -12.97 -3.33 24.87
CA GLN A 178 -13.19 -2.50 26.06
C GLN A 178 -14.57 -1.84 26.12
N HIS A 179 -15.30 -1.84 25.00
CA HIS A 179 -16.62 -1.23 24.86
C HIS A 179 -17.78 -2.25 24.96
N ARG A 180 -17.47 -3.53 25.22
CA ARG A 180 -18.47 -4.56 25.59
C ARG A 180 -18.64 -4.63 27.09
#